data_AF-A0A820LB12-F1
#
_entry.id   AF-A0A820LB12-F1
#
_cell.length_a   1.000
_cell.length_b   1.000
_cell.length_c   1.000
_cell.angle_alpha   90.00
_cell.angle_beta   90.00
_cell.angle_gamma   90.00
#
_symmetry.space_group_name_H-M   'P 1'
#
loop_
_entity.id
_entity.type
_entity.pdbx_description
1 polymer ?
#
loop_
_entity_poly.entity_id
_entity_poly.type
_entity_poly.pdbx_seq_one_letter_code
_entity_poly.pdbx_strand_id
1 'polypeptide(L)'
;MSSTGTDQNEITKLLAIVDILFGYVGLTIMLLGTFGNVINVISFARLESLKTLASSLFLLASVIASQGVLSFGLLTRVIGGFSGIDPLYTSVVLCKIRWMVRTASGAVSLTCICLAAIDRYLFSCHEIHRHQLITMKRARWAILISIFFWLSVFSSYAVFYTSPIPLSCTIANPAFGYFASYFNLFHYSILPLSAISTFSLLTWHNLGQQPATYLRGGIRLHDQVTRMLIAQSFGILITSFLNMIWQIYTVSTNSTIKSSLQLAQNNLINTICVLIGFSTQGITFYIYLLASSTFRKNVQEMFLRSRRIASSRNVDLVQITITKSDQRETVRIH
;
A
#
# COMPACT_ATOMS: atom_id res chain seq x y z
N MET A 1 -18.42 -44.95 -6.63
CA MET A 1 -17.03 -44.76 -7.11
C MET A 1 -16.88 -43.70 -8.21
N SER A 2 -17.93 -42.95 -8.64
CA SER A 2 -17.77 -41.87 -9.63
C SER A 2 -17.72 -40.44 -9.05
N SER A 3 -17.90 -40.24 -7.74
CA SER A 3 -17.83 -38.88 -7.14
C SER A 3 -16.40 -38.34 -7.04
N THR A 4 -15.41 -39.22 -6.90
CA THR A 4 -13.99 -38.83 -6.76
C THR A 4 -13.43 -38.18 -8.02
N GLY A 5 -13.91 -38.56 -9.21
CA GLY A 5 -13.48 -37.97 -10.49
C GLY A 5 -14.01 -36.55 -10.70
N THR A 6 -15.26 -36.30 -10.32
CA THR A 6 -15.87 -34.97 -10.43
C THR A 6 -15.21 -33.97 -9.47
N ASP A 7 -14.97 -34.38 -8.23
CA ASP A 7 -14.35 -33.52 -7.22
C ASP A 7 -12.91 -33.12 -7.61
N GLN A 8 -12.13 -34.05 -8.19
CA GLN A 8 -10.76 -33.77 -8.62
C GLN A 8 -10.69 -32.76 -9.78
N ASN A 9 -11.63 -32.85 -10.72
CA ASN A 9 -11.74 -31.89 -11.82
C ASN A 9 -12.09 -30.48 -11.30
N GLU A 10 -13.01 -30.39 -10.35
CA GLU A 10 -13.38 -29.11 -9.73
C GLU A 10 -12.23 -28.49 -8.92
N ILE A 11 -11.49 -29.30 -8.16
CA ILE A 11 -10.28 -28.84 -7.45
C ILE A 11 -9.28 -28.23 -8.42
N THR A 12 -9.01 -28.92 -9.53
CA THR A 12 -8.03 -28.47 -10.53
C THR A 12 -8.46 -27.14 -11.18
N LYS A 13 -9.75 -26.99 -11.51
CA LYS A 13 -10.29 -25.73 -12.03
C LYS A 13 -10.15 -24.58 -11.04
N LEU A 14 -10.47 -24.80 -9.76
CA LEU A 14 -10.36 -23.78 -8.72
C LEU A 14 -8.91 -23.30 -8.54
N LEU A 15 -7.95 -24.23 -8.53
CA LEU A 15 -6.52 -23.88 -8.44
C LEU A 15 -6.04 -23.13 -9.68
N ALA A 16 -6.46 -23.53 -10.89
CA ALA A 16 -6.14 -22.79 -12.12
C ALA A 16 -6.69 -21.35 -12.09
N ILE A 17 -7.90 -21.13 -11.54
CA ILE A 17 -8.44 -19.79 -11.35
C ILE A 17 -7.58 -18.97 -10.39
N VAL A 18 -7.09 -19.56 -9.30
CA VAL A 18 -6.18 -18.90 -8.34
C VAL A 18 -4.90 -18.42 -9.04
N ASP A 19 -4.30 -19.25 -9.89
CA ASP A 19 -3.08 -18.90 -10.62
C ASP A 19 -3.34 -17.77 -11.63
N ILE A 20 -4.45 -17.82 -12.37
CA ILE A 20 -4.88 -16.75 -13.28
C ILE A 20 -5.08 -15.43 -12.52
N LEU A 21 -5.74 -15.48 -11.36
CA LEU A 21 -5.97 -14.30 -10.53
C LEU A 21 -4.64 -13.69 -10.04
N PHE A 22 -3.73 -14.50 -9.48
CA PHE A 22 -2.43 -13.98 -9.04
C PHE A 22 -1.55 -13.50 -10.20
N GLY A 23 -1.57 -14.19 -11.33
CA GLY A 23 -0.83 -13.81 -12.53
C GLY A 23 -1.33 -12.47 -13.09
N TYR A 24 -2.56 -12.42 -13.59
CA TYR A 24 -3.06 -11.27 -14.35
C TYR A 24 -3.59 -10.13 -13.46
N VAL A 25 -4.44 -10.44 -12.48
CA VAL A 25 -4.98 -9.40 -11.58
C VAL A 25 -3.88 -8.90 -10.66
N GLY A 26 -3.05 -9.80 -10.13
CA GLY A 26 -1.88 -9.45 -9.33
C GLY A 26 -0.87 -8.58 -10.09
N LEU A 27 -0.54 -8.91 -11.35
CA LEU A 27 0.33 -8.07 -12.18
C LEU A 27 -0.25 -6.68 -12.41
N THR A 28 -1.56 -6.60 -12.68
CA THR A 28 -2.25 -5.32 -12.88
C THR A 28 -2.17 -4.45 -11.63
N ILE A 29 -2.45 -5.02 -10.45
CA ILE A 29 -2.31 -4.31 -9.16
C ILE A 29 -0.87 -3.89 -8.91
N MET A 30 0.11 -4.73 -9.24
CA MET A 30 1.53 -4.43 -9.08
C MET A 30 1.94 -3.21 -9.91
N LEU A 31 1.60 -3.21 -11.20
CA LEU A 31 2.00 -2.15 -12.13
C LEU A 31 1.32 -0.82 -11.78
N LEU A 32 0.00 -0.83 -11.62
CA LEU A 32 -0.77 0.36 -11.27
C LEU A 32 -0.42 0.87 -9.87
N GLY A 33 -0.27 -0.04 -8.91
CA GLY A 33 0.10 0.30 -7.54
C GLY A 33 1.50 0.87 -7.43
N THR A 34 2.49 0.26 -8.10
CA THR A 34 3.87 0.77 -8.12
C THR A 34 3.93 2.14 -8.80
N PHE A 35 3.28 2.29 -9.95
CA PHE A 35 3.18 3.58 -10.63
C PHE A 35 2.56 4.65 -9.71
N GLY A 36 1.41 4.36 -9.11
CA GLY A 36 0.73 5.27 -8.19
C GLY A 36 1.59 5.65 -6.99
N ASN A 37 2.24 4.67 -6.35
CA ASN A 37 3.09 4.92 -5.19
C ASN A 37 4.32 5.78 -5.54
N VAL A 38 4.95 5.54 -6.69
CA VAL A 38 6.06 6.38 -7.18
C VAL A 38 5.60 7.82 -7.39
N ILE A 39 4.46 8.03 -8.06
CA ILE A 39 3.94 9.40 -8.28
C ILE A 39 3.56 10.07 -6.97
N ASN A 40 2.96 9.35 -6.01
CA ASN A 40 2.69 9.87 -4.67
C ASN A 40 3.99 10.33 -3.99
N VAL A 41 5.03 9.50 -3.97
CA VAL A 41 6.34 9.86 -3.38
C VAL A 41 6.89 11.13 -4.01
N ILE A 42 6.89 11.22 -5.35
CA ILE A 42 7.37 12.41 -6.05
C ILE A 42 6.50 13.63 -5.71
N SER A 43 5.17 13.47 -5.62
CA SER A 43 4.25 14.57 -5.32
C SER A 43 4.49 15.13 -3.91
N PHE A 44 4.60 14.27 -2.90
CA PHE A 44 4.93 14.69 -1.52
C PHE A 44 6.36 15.26 -1.43
N ALA A 45 7.31 14.77 -2.24
CA ALA A 45 8.67 15.28 -2.28
C ALA A 45 8.81 16.64 -3.00
N ARG A 46 7.93 16.97 -3.95
CA ARG A 46 7.98 18.24 -4.70
C ARG A 46 7.18 19.36 -4.04
N LEU A 47 6.10 19.04 -3.33
CA LEU A 47 5.23 20.05 -2.75
C LEU A 47 5.74 20.51 -1.39
N GLU A 48 6.46 21.63 -1.38
CA GLU A 48 6.99 22.24 -0.16
C GLU A 48 5.91 22.49 0.90
N SER A 49 4.71 22.86 0.46
CA SER A 49 3.56 23.04 1.33
C SER A 49 3.16 21.75 2.05
N LEU A 50 3.24 20.58 1.41
CA LEU A 50 2.96 19.29 2.06
C LEU A 50 4.06 18.87 3.04
N LYS A 51 5.31 19.32 2.83
CA LYS A 51 6.44 18.97 3.72
C LYS A 51 6.33 19.58 5.11
N THR A 52 5.50 20.59 5.29
CA THR A 52 5.29 21.25 6.59
C THR A 52 4.25 20.53 7.46
N LEU A 53 3.48 19.59 6.88
CA LEU A 53 2.40 18.88 7.54
C LEU A 53 2.82 17.49 8.05
N ALA A 54 2.63 17.25 9.35
CA ALA A 54 2.92 15.96 9.96
C ALA A 54 2.10 14.80 9.34
N SER A 55 0.80 15.00 9.09
CA SER A 55 -0.02 14.02 8.37
C SER A 55 0.52 13.67 6.99
N SER A 56 1.05 14.63 6.24
CA SER A 56 1.60 14.38 4.90
C SER A 56 2.89 13.55 4.99
N LEU A 57 3.69 13.73 6.04
CA LEU A 57 4.83 12.88 6.32
C LEU A 57 4.41 11.43 6.65
N PHE A 58 3.37 11.25 7.45
CA PHE A 58 2.81 9.91 7.71
C PHE A 58 2.26 9.27 6.44
N LEU A 59 1.53 10.01 5.60
CA LEU A 59 1.03 9.49 4.32
C LEU A 59 2.16 9.11 3.36
N LEU A 60 3.24 9.91 3.31
CA LEU A 60 4.44 9.56 2.55
C LEU A 60 5.08 8.27 3.05
N ALA A 61 5.27 8.14 4.38
CA ALA A 61 5.83 6.92 4.98
C ALA A 61 4.94 5.70 4.72
N SER A 62 3.61 5.89 4.77
CA SER A 62 2.64 4.84 4.42
C SER A 62 2.81 4.38 2.98
N VAL A 63 2.90 5.29 2.01
CA VAL A 63 3.07 4.94 0.59
C VAL A 63 4.40 4.21 0.34
N ILE A 64 5.50 4.62 0.98
CA ILE A 64 6.80 3.93 0.88
C ILE A 64 6.70 2.52 1.44
N ALA A 65 6.05 2.36 2.60
CA ALA A 65 5.84 1.05 3.21
C ALA A 65 4.90 0.17 2.35
N SER A 66 3.84 0.75 1.79
CA SER A 66 2.94 0.06 0.84
C SER A 66 3.68 -0.45 -0.40
N GLN A 67 4.69 0.28 -0.90
CA GLN A 67 5.55 -0.23 -1.97
C GLN A 67 6.35 -1.47 -1.55
N GLY A 68 6.82 -1.54 -0.30
CA GLY A 68 7.43 -2.74 0.27
C GLY A 68 6.47 -3.93 0.27
N VAL A 69 5.20 -3.71 0.65
CA VAL A 69 4.15 -4.74 0.63
C VAL A 69 3.94 -5.28 -0.78
N LEU A 70 3.84 -4.42 -1.80
CA LEU A 70 3.70 -4.85 -3.18
C LEU A 70 4.95 -5.62 -3.63
N SER A 71 6.13 -5.04 -3.45
CA SER A 71 7.40 -5.58 -3.96
C SER A 71 7.76 -6.94 -3.38
N PHE A 72 7.62 -7.13 -2.06
CA PHE A 72 7.96 -8.41 -1.42
C PHE A 72 6.77 -9.34 -1.28
N GLY A 73 5.57 -8.79 -1.12
CA GLY A 73 4.35 -9.56 -0.89
C GLY A 73 3.68 -10.04 -2.17
N LEU A 74 3.46 -9.17 -3.15
CA LEU A 74 2.69 -9.48 -4.35
C LEU A 74 3.56 -10.02 -5.49
N LEU A 75 4.77 -9.50 -5.69
CA LEU A 75 5.65 -9.90 -6.82
C LEU A 75 5.87 -11.40 -6.85
N THR A 76 6.17 -11.95 -5.68
CA THR A 76 6.42 -13.37 -5.49
C THR A 76 5.17 -14.22 -5.80
N ARG A 77 3.94 -13.73 -5.61
CA ARG A 77 2.70 -14.40 -6.07
C ARG A 77 2.51 -14.30 -7.57
N VAL A 78 2.79 -13.13 -8.16
CA VAL A 78 2.66 -12.92 -9.60
C VAL A 78 3.56 -13.87 -10.37
N ILE A 79 4.82 -14.01 -9.93
CA ILE A 79 5.75 -14.97 -10.51
C ILE A 79 5.20 -16.40 -10.37
N GLY A 80 4.68 -16.76 -9.19
CA GLY A 80 4.05 -18.06 -8.97
C GLY A 80 2.87 -18.33 -9.91
N GLY A 81 1.99 -17.34 -10.10
CA GLY A 81 0.82 -17.47 -10.98
C GLY A 81 1.16 -17.66 -12.46
N PHE A 82 2.28 -17.10 -12.95
CA PHE A 82 2.73 -17.33 -14.34
C PHE A 82 3.58 -18.57 -14.54
N SER A 83 4.44 -18.90 -13.57
CA SER A 83 5.37 -20.03 -13.69
C SER A 83 4.78 -21.36 -13.22
N GLY A 84 3.66 -21.34 -12.49
CA GLY A 84 3.09 -22.50 -11.81
C GLY A 84 3.93 -22.99 -10.63
N ILE A 85 5.07 -22.35 -10.34
CA ILE A 85 5.99 -22.70 -9.25
C ILE A 85 6.15 -21.49 -8.35
N ASP A 86 5.77 -21.62 -7.07
CA ASP A 86 5.99 -20.53 -6.12
C ASP A 86 7.50 -20.36 -5.86
N PRO A 87 8.11 -19.19 -6.14
CA PRO A 87 9.52 -18.95 -5.89
C PRO A 87 9.93 -19.21 -4.43
N LEU A 88 8.98 -19.14 -3.49
CA LEU A 88 9.23 -19.44 -2.08
C LEU A 88 9.68 -20.88 -1.82
N TYR A 89 9.41 -21.81 -2.73
CA TYR A 89 9.84 -23.22 -2.61
C TYR A 89 11.32 -23.41 -2.97
N THR A 90 11.91 -22.44 -3.66
CA THR A 90 13.32 -22.52 -4.08
C THR A 90 14.28 -22.01 -3.01
N SER A 91 13.79 -21.22 -2.04
CA SER A 91 14.64 -20.58 -1.03
C SER A 91 13.91 -20.33 0.29
N VAL A 92 14.39 -21.00 1.35
CA VAL A 92 13.96 -20.75 2.74
C VAL A 92 14.20 -19.30 3.15
N VAL A 93 15.30 -18.70 2.67
CA VAL A 93 15.62 -17.30 2.92
C VAL A 93 14.57 -16.39 2.31
N LEU A 94 14.15 -16.64 1.06
CA LEU A 94 13.10 -15.88 0.40
C LEU A 94 11.74 -16.03 1.10
N CYS A 95 11.39 -17.26 1.51
CA CYS A 95 10.21 -17.55 2.33
C CYS A 95 10.16 -16.68 3.60
N LYS A 96 11.25 -16.65 4.36
CA LYS A 96 11.37 -15.87 5.61
C LYS A 96 11.33 -14.36 5.37
N ILE A 97 12.16 -13.85 4.46
CA ILE A 97 12.24 -12.42 4.15
C ILE A 97 10.90 -11.91 3.64
N ARG A 98 10.23 -12.67 2.76
CA ARG A 98 8.93 -12.27 2.24
C ARG A 98 7.95 -12.02 3.37
N TRP A 99 7.76 -12.97 4.27
CA TRP A 99 6.77 -12.84 5.33
C TRP A 99 7.15 -11.75 6.34
N MET A 100 8.43 -11.65 6.71
CA MET A 100 8.90 -10.60 7.62
C MET A 100 8.71 -9.20 7.01
N VAL A 101 9.23 -8.96 5.81
CA VAL A 101 9.22 -7.62 5.19
C VAL A 101 7.80 -7.23 4.78
N ARG A 102 7.03 -8.13 4.13
CA ARG A 102 5.63 -7.85 3.76
C ARG A 102 4.82 -7.44 4.97
N THR A 103 4.95 -8.16 6.08
CA THR A 103 4.13 -7.94 7.27
C THR A 103 4.62 -6.70 8.02
N ALA A 104 5.93 -6.50 8.21
CA ALA A 104 6.43 -5.27 8.81
C ALA A 104 6.05 -4.02 8.00
N SER A 105 6.19 -4.06 6.67
CA SER A 105 5.79 -2.95 5.79
C SER A 105 4.28 -2.68 5.84
N GLY A 106 3.43 -3.71 5.87
CA GLY A 106 1.98 -3.54 5.99
C GLY A 106 1.59 -2.86 7.30
N ALA A 107 2.20 -3.29 8.40
CA ALA A 107 1.99 -2.74 9.74
C ALA A 107 2.44 -1.28 9.85
N VAL A 108 3.61 -0.95 9.32
CA VAL A 108 4.11 0.44 9.25
C VAL A 108 3.15 1.31 8.44
N SER A 109 2.68 0.82 7.29
CA SER A 109 1.76 1.58 6.44
C SER A 109 0.45 1.91 7.17
N LEU A 110 -0.19 0.91 7.76
CA LEU A 110 -1.44 1.10 8.52
C LEU A 110 -1.24 1.96 9.76
N THR A 111 -0.14 1.79 10.49
CA THR A 111 0.18 2.62 11.66
C THR A 111 0.32 4.08 11.26
N CYS A 112 1.02 4.36 10.16
CA CYS A 112 1.16 5.72 9.64
C CYS A 112 -0.20 6.31 9.23
N ILE A 113 -1.09 5.54 8.61
CA ILE A 113 -2.44 6.02 8.27
C ILE A 113 -3.25 6.32 9.54
N CYS A 114 -3.18 5.47 10.57
CA CYS A 114 -3.83 5.73 11.85
C CYS A 114 -3.29 7.01 12.51
N LEU A 115 -1.96 7.19 12.52
CA LEU A 115 -1.32 8.40 13.04
C LEU A 115 -1.68 9.65 12.23
N ALA A 116 -1.84 9.53 10.91
CA ALA A 116 -2.34 10.62 10.07
C ALA A 116 -3.79 10.98 10.43
N ALA A 117 -4.65 9.99 10.72
CA ALA A 117 -6.03 10.23 11.15
C ALA A 117 -6.09 10.91 12.52
N ILE A 118 -5.25 10.48 13.47
CA ILE A 118 -5.11 11.12 14.78
C ILE A 118 -4.63 12.57 14.61
N ASP A 119 -3.60 12.81 13.79
CA ASP A 119 -3.09 14.15 13.52
C ASP A 119 -4.16 15.08 12.94
N ARG A 120 -4.95 14.59 11.97
CA ARG A 120 -6.06 15.36 11.40
C ARG A 120 -7.17 15.63 12.40
N TYR A 121 -7.49 14.67 13.26
CA TYR A 121 -8.45 14.88 14.34
C TYR A 121 -7.96 15.96 15.31
N LEU A 122 -6.72 15.85 15.80
CA LEU A 122 -6.14 16.84 16.72
C LEU A 122 -6.12 18.25 16.11
N PHE A 123 -5.80 18.35 14.82
CA PHE A 123 -5.86 19.62 14.08
C PHE A 123 -7.29 20.17 13.92
N SER A 124 -8.31 19.30 13.87
CA SER A 124 -9.72 19.72 13.79
C SER A 124 -10.28 20.24 15.12
N CYS A 125 -9.62 19.97 16.25
CA CYS A 125 -10.06 20.46 17.56
C CYS A 125 -9.91 21.99 17.68
N HIS A 126 -10.75 22.63 18.50
CA HIS A 126 -10.71 24.09 18.71
C HIS A 126 -9.48 24.54 19.54
N GLU A 127 -8.96 23.68 20.41
CA GLU A 127 -7.85 24.02 21.30
C GLU A 127 -6.49 23.99 20.56
N ILE A 128 -5.85 25.15 20.44
CA ILE A 128 -4.52 25.33 19.81
C ILE A 128 -3.46 24.42 20.44
N HIS A 129 -3.55 24.13 21.74
CA HIS A 129 -2.61 23.25 22.42
C HIS A 129 -2.62 21.83 21.85
N ARG A 130 -3.80 21.34 21.42
CA ARG A 130 -3.93 20.00 20.81
C ARG A 130 -3.26 19.93 19.44
N HIS A 131 -3.19 21.04 18.70
CA HIS A 131 -2.53 21.11 17.39
C HIS A 131 -1.01 20.89 17.49
N GLN A 132 -0.43 21.16 18.66
CA GLN A 132 1.02 21.05 18.89
C GLN A 132 1.46 19.67 19.39
N LEU A 133 0.53 18.74 19.63
CA LEU A 133 0.86 17.41 20.13
C LEU A 133 1.68 16.60 19.12
N ILE A 134 1.35 16.69 17.83
CA ILE A 134 2.06 16.02 16.74
C ILE A 134 2.83 17.08 15.93
N THR A 135 4.05 17.36 16.38
CA THR A 135 4.99 18.19 15.60
C THR A 135 5.72 17.36 14.55
N MET A 136 6.30 18.02 13.54
CA MET A 136 7.14 17.35 12.53
C MET A 136 8.28 16.53 13.13
N LYS A 137 8.91 17.01 14.23
CA LYS A 137 9.95 16.26 14.94
C LYS A 137 9.39 14.97 15.56
N ARG A 138 8.25 15.07 16.24
CA ARG A 138 7.57 13.92 16.86
C ARG A 138 7.07 12.92 15.81
N ALA A 139 6.56 13.40 14.68
CA ALA A 139 6.12 12.54 13.58
C ALA A 139 7.28 11.71 12.98
N ARG A 140 8.47 12.33 12.79
CA ARG A 140 9.67 11.59 12.35
C ARG A 140 10.07 10.50 13.33
N TRP A 141 10.11 10.82 14.63
CA TRP A 141 10.39 9.84 15.68
C TRP A 141 9.35 8.72 15.72
N ALA A 142 8.05 9.06 15.62
CA ALA A 142 6.97 8.08 15.59
C ALA A 142 7.09 7.10 14.41
N ILE A 143 7.47 7.59 13.21
CA ILE A 143 7.73 6.73 12.04
C ILE A 143 8.92 5.80 12.30
N LEU A 144 10.05 6.33 12.78
CA LEU A 144 11.24 5.52 13.06
C LEU A 144 10.96 4.45 14.11
N ILE A 145 10.32 4.83 15.22
CA ILE A 145 9.91 3.90 16.28
C ILE A 145 8.97 2.85 15.71
N SER A 146 7.99 3.22 14.88
CA SER A 146 7.07 2.28 14.25
C SER A 146 7.80 1.27 13.36
N ILE A 147 8.77 1.71 12.56
CA ILE A 147 9.57 0.82 11.70
C ILE A 147 10.34 -0.20 12.54
N PHE A 148 11.10 0.26 13.54
CA PHE A 148 11.89 -0.64 14.39
C PHE A 148 11.02 -1.57 15.22
N PHE A 149 9.92 -1.06 15.78
CA PHE A 149 8.96 -1.85 16.55
C PHE A 149 8.37 -2.98 15.69
N TRP A 150 7.87 -2.68 14.48
CA TRP A 150 7.27 -3.71 13.63
C TRP A 150 8.28 -4.69 13.08
N LEU A 151 9.49 -4.24 12.72
CA LEU A 151 10.57 -5.16 12.34
C LEU A 151 10.92 -6.12 13.48
N SER A 152 10.97 -5.63 14.72
CA SER A 152 11.22 -6.46 15.90
C SER A 152 10.10 -7.47 16.12
N VAL A 153 8.83 -7.04 16.09
CA VAL A 153 7.66 -7.92 16.30
C VAL A 153 7.62 -9.04 15.24
N PHE A 154 7.79 -8.68 13.96
CA PHE A 154 7.71 -9.63 12.85
C PHE A 154 9.01 -10.40 12.59
N SER A 155 10.10 -10.13 13.33
CA SER A 155 11.32 -10.94 13.27
C SER A 155 11.06 -12.41 13.63
N SER A 156 10.06 -12.66 14.49
CA SER A 156 9.58 -14.01 14.83
C SER A 156 9.16 -14.82 13.59
N TYR A 157 8.66 -14.17 12.54
CA TYR A 157 8.28 -14.84 11.29
C TYR A 157 9.52 -15.40 10.58
N ALA A 158 10.68 -14.73 10.68
CA ALA A 158 11.93 -15.27 10.13
C ALA A 158 12.45 -16.49 10.91
N VAL A 159 12.00 -16.70 12.15
CA VAL A 159 12.35 -17.89 12.95
C VAL A 159 11.41 -19.04 12.63
N PHE A 160 10.09 -18.80 12.69
CA PHE A 160 9.08 -19.86 12.65
C PHE A 160 8.60 -20.26 11.25
N TYR A 161 8.83 -19.45 10.21
CA TYR A 161 8.59 -19.90 8.85
C TYR A 161 9.68 -20.85 8.40
N THR A 162 9.27 -21.98 7.85
CA THR A 162 10.17 -22.94 7.23
C THR A 162 9.64 -23.31 5.86
N SER A 163 10.51 -23.83 5.00
CA SER A 163 10.06 -24.57 3.84
C SER A 163 10.45 -26.02 4.07
N PRO A 164 9.51 -26.90 4.47
CA PRO A 164 9.77 -28.32 4.44
C PRO A 164 9.98 -28.68 2.98
N ILE A 165 11.20 -29.07 2.64
CA ILE A 165 11.56 -29.59 1.32
C ILE A 165 10.52 -30.69 0.99
N PRO A 166 9.76 -30.64 -0.13
CA PRO A 166 9.71 -29.60 -1.17
C PRO A 166 8.33 -28.90 -1.36
N LEU A 167 7.38 -28.95 -0.41
CA LEU A 167 5.96 -28.72 -0.78
C LEU A 167 5.28 -27.44 -0.28
N SER A 168 5.86 -26.66 0.64
CA SER A 168 5.25 -25.37 0.99
C SER A 168 6.17 -24.44 1.81
N CYS A 169 5.88 -23.13 1.84
CA CYS A 169 6.44 -22.17 2.80
C CYS A 169 5.38 -21.95 3.89
N THR A 170 5.58 -22.60 5.05
CA THR A 170 4.57 -22.69 6.12
C THR A 170 5.15 -22.40 7.49
N ILE A 171 4.27 -22.18 8.45
CA ILE A 171 4.65 -22.00 9.85
C ILE A 171 4.99 -23.36 10.44
N ALA A 172 6.23 -23.53 10.91
CA ALA A 172 6.72 -24.79 11.48
C ALA A 172 6.03 -25.15 12.80
N ASN A 173 5.68 -24.15 13.61
CA ASN A 173 5.13 -24.33 14.94
C ASN A 173 3.61 -24.02 14.96
N PRO A 174 2.74 -25.00 15.21
CA PRO A 174 1.29 -24.78 15.24
C PRO A 174 0.83 -23.74 16.26
N ALA A 175 1.44 -23.69 17.45
CA ALA A 175 1.11 -22.70 18.48
C ALA A 175 1.40 -21.27 18.01
N PHE A 176 2.53 -21.07 17.32
CA PHE A 176 2.83 -19.79 16.66
C PHE A 176 1.83 -19.49 15.53
N GLY A 177 1.37 -20.50 14.80
CA GLY A 177 0.33 -20.35 13.78
C GLY A 177 -0.99 -19.79 14.33
N TYR A 178 -1.44 -20.30 15.49
CA TYR A 178 -2.59 -19.75 16.19
C TYR A 178 -2.34 -18.30 16.63
N PHE A 179 -1.22 -18.06 17.33
CA PHE A 179 -0.84 -16.72 17.76
C PHE A 179 -0.82 -15.71 16.61
N ALA A 180 -0.14 -16.05 15.50
CA ALA A 180 -0.03 -15.21 14.32
C ALA A 180 -1.40 -14.89 13.69
N SER A 181 -2.34 -15.85 13.71
CA SER A 181 -3.69 -15.64 13.17
C SER A 181 -4.50 -14.66 14.02
N TYR A 182 -4.53 -14.85 15.34
CA TYR A 182 -5.21 -13.91 16.26
C TYR A 182 -4.55 -12.54 16.26
N PHE A 183 -3.22 -12.51 16.27
CA PHE A 183 -2.44 -11.28 16.24
C PHE A 183 -2.72 -10.50 14.95
N ASN A 184 -2.72 -11.18 13.79
CA ASN A 184 -3.05 -10.55 12.51
C ASN A 184 -4.49 -10.03 12.48
N LEU A 185 -5.48 -10.79 12.97
CA LEU A 185 -6.87 -10.32 13.06
C LEU A 185 -6.97 -9.03 13.90
N PHE A 186 -6.34 -9.01 15.06
CA PHE A 186 -6.38 -7.84 15.94
C PHE A 186 -5.65 -6.64 15.31
N HIS A 187 -4.41 -6.86 14.84
CA HIS A 187 -3.53 -5.81 14.38
C HIS A 187 -3.89 -5.26 12.99
N TYR A 188 -4.30 -6.09 12.03
CA TYR A 188 -4.63 -5.64 10.67
C TYR A 188 -6.09 -5.26 10.48
N SER A 189 -6.98 -5.73 11.35
CA SER A 189 -8.41 -5.44 11.23
C SER A 189 -8.90 -4.60 12.39
N ILE A 190 -8.98 -5.14 13.61
CA ILE A 190 -9.73 -4.49 14.70
C ILE A 190 -9.11 -3.13 15.08
N LEU A 191 -7.80 -3.08 15.31
CA LEU A 191 -7.14 -1.87 15.80
C LEU A 191 -7.13 -0.73 14.74
N PRO A 192 -6.73 -0.96 13.47
CA PRO A 192 -6.77 0.08 12.46
C PRO A 192 -8.20 0.50 12.10
N LEU A 193 -9.15 -0.45 12.00
CA LEU A 193 -10.54 -0.12 11.68
C LEU A 193 -11.15 0.75 12.77
N SER A 194 -10.95 0.42 14.05
CA SER A 194 -11.45 1.23 15.17
C SER A 194 -10.80 2.61 15.19
N ALA A 195 -9.47 2.69 15.12
CA ALA A 195 -8.75 3.97 15.14
C ALA A 195 -9.16 4.86 13.95
N ILE A 196 -9.11 4.34 12.72
CA ILE A 196 -9.44 5.09 11.51
C ILE A 196 -10.90 5.52 11.54
N SER A 197 -11.84 4.64 11.93
CA SER A 197 -13.26 4.99 12.01
C SER A 197 -13.50 6.10 13.03
N THR A 198 -13.01 5.93 14.26
CA THR A 198 -13.21 6.90 15.34
C THR A 198 -12.63 8.26 14.98
N PHE A 199 -11.36 8.33 14.59
CA PHE A 199 -10.72 9.62 14.32
C PHE A 199 -11.20 10.27 13.02
N SER A 200 -11.55 9.50 11.98
CA SER A 200 -12.11 10.06 10.75
C SER A 200 -13.52 10.62 10.98
N LEU A 201 -14.37 9.94 11.75
CA LEU A 201 -15.72 10.43 12.11
C LEU A 201 -15.65 11.70 12.97
N LEU A 202 -14.78 11.71 13.99
CA LEU A 202 -14.57 12.89 14.83
C LEU A 202 -14.03 14.08 14.02
N THR A 203 -13.10 13.83 13.09
CA THR A 203 -12.60 14.86 12.18
C THR A 203 -13.72 15.42 11.31
N TRP A 204 -14.55 14.56 10.72
CA TRP A 204 -15.68 14.98 9.89
C TRP A 204 -16.69 15.83 10.68
N HIS A 205 -17.04 15.40 11.89
CA HIS A 205 -17.95 16.13 12.76
C HIS A 205 -17.42 17.53 13.11
N ASN A 206 -16.13 17.62 13.50
CA ASN A 206 -15.52 18.88 13.86
C ASN A 206 -15.43 19.86 12.68
N LEU A 207 -15.17 19.36 11.47
CA LEU A 207 -15.13 20.20 10.27
C LEU A 207 -16.48 20.84 9.95
N GLY A 208 -17.60 20.16 10.26
CA GLY A 208 -18.95 20.70 10.09
C GLY A 208 -19.29 21.85 11.04
N GLN A 209 -18.58 21.97 12.16
CA GLN A 209 -18.84 22.96 13.21
C GLN A 209 -17.94 24.19 13.16
N GLN A 210 -16.91 24.21 12.30
CA GLN A 210 -15.96 25.33 12.23
C GLN A 210 -16.52 26.48 11.38
N PRO A 211 -16.59 27.73 11.92
CA PRO A 211 -17.06 28.88 11.15
C PRO A 211 -16.17 29.17 9.94
N ALA A 212 -16.79 29.44 8.79
CA ALA A 212 -16.11 29.70 7.50
C ALA A 212 -15.02 30.80 7.56
N THR A 213 -15.09 31.68 8.56
CA THR A 213 -14.18 32.82 8.76
C THR A 213 -12.80 32.41 9.29
N TYR A 214 -12.68 31.30 10.03
CA TYR A 214 -11.39 30.79 10.54
C TYR A 214 -10.55 30.13 9.43
N LEU A 215 -11.14 29.86 8.25
CA LEU A 215 -10.60 29.03 7.16
C LEU A 215 -9.74 29.76 6.09
N ARG A 216 -9.41 31.05 6.25
CA ARG A 216 -8.90 31.89 5.12
C ARG A 216 -7.37 31.96 4.90
N GLY A 217 -6.52 31.57 5.86
CA GLY A 217 -5.07 31.91 5.80
C GLY A 217 -4.06 30.83 5.35
N GLY A 218 -4.41 29.54 5.42
CA GLY A 218 -3.49 28.42 5.09
C GLY A 218 -4.19 27.07 4.96
N ILE A 219 -5.52 27.09 4.96
CA ILE A 219 -6.36 25.94 5.31
C ILE A 219 -6.80 25.13 4.11
N ARG A 220 -6.74 25.68 2.89
CA ARG A 220 -7.03 24.92 1.67
C ARG A 220 -6.15 23.67 1.54
N LEU A 221 -4.91 23.75 2.00
CA LEU A 221 -4.00 22.61 2.03
C LEU A 221 -4.43 21.57 3.08
N HIS A 222 -4.77 22.02 4.29
CA HIS A 222 -5.25 21.14 5.37
C HIS A 222 -6.56 20.45 4.98
N ASP A 223 -7.52 21.18 4.43
CA ASP A 223 -8.78 20.64 3.89
C ASP A 223 -8.52 19.56 2.83
N GLN A 224 -7.60 19.83 1.90
CA GLN A 224 -7.27 18.86 0.85
C GLN A 224 -6.65 17.58 1.39
N VAL A 225 -5.69 17.70 2.32
CA VAL A 225 -5.08 16.52 2.96
C VAL A 225 -6.12 15.77 3.79
N THR A 226 -7.03 16.48 4.48
CA THR A 226 -8.11 15.84 5.23
C THR A 226 -9.09 15.11 4.30
N ARG A 227 -9.48 15.71 3.18
CA ARG A 227 -10.33 15.05 2.17
C ARG A 227 -9.67 13.82 1.56
N MET A 228 -8.37 13.92 1.25
CA MET A 228 -7.57 12.77 0.77
C MET A 228 -7.56 11.65 1.80
N LEU A 229 -7.34 11.99 3.08
CA LEU A 229 -7.31 11.01 4.16
C LEU A 229 -8.67 10.38 4.41
N ILE A 230 -9.77 11.14 4.48
CA ILE A 230 -11.12 10.61 4.69
C ILE A 230 -11.52 9.67 3.55
N ALA A 231 -11.24 10.04 2.30
CA ALA A 231 -11.49 9.18 1.15
C ALA A 231 -10.67 7.88 1.20
N GLN A 232 -9.39 7.97 1.61
CA GLN A 232 -8.54 6.80 1.80
C GLN A 232 -9.02 5.93 2.96
N SER A 233 -9.41 6.53 4.09
CA SER A 233 -10.00 5.87 5.25
C SER A 233 -11.20 5.03 4.83
N PHE A 234 -12.13 5.61 4.06
CA PHE A 234 -13.30 4.88 3.56
C PHE A 234 -12.93 3.66 2.73
N GLY A 235 -11.97 3.80 1.79
CA GLY A 235 -11.46 2.68 1.00
C GLY A 235 -10.81 1.58 1.87
N ILE A 236 -10.06 1.96 2.89
CA ILE A 236 -9.44 1.03 3.84
C ILE A 236 -10.51 0.32 4.67
N LEU A 237 -11.55 1.02 5.14
CA LEU A 237 -12.63 0.43 5.94
C LEU A 237 -13.35 -0.67 5.15
N ILE A 238 -13.75 -0.40 3.90
CA ILE A 238 -14.43 -1.37 3.04
C ILE A 238 -13.55 -2.60 2.82
N THR A 239 -12.30 -2.39 2.39
CA THR A 239 -11.41 -3.48 2.02
C THR A 239 -10.94 -4.29 3.23
N SER A 240 -10.65 -3.64 4.35
CA SER A 240 -10.21 -4.30 5.59
C SER A 240 -11.34 -5.02 6.30
N PHE A 241 -12.59 -4.57 6.15
CA PHE A 241 -13.76 -5.29 6.65
C PHE A 241 -13.94 -6.65 5.97
N LEU A 242 -13.79 -6.72 4.64
CA LEU A 242 -13.81 -7.98 3.90
C LEU A 242 -12.71 -8.94 4.39
N ASN A 243 -11.49 -8.42 4.59
CA ASN A 243 -10.40 -9.22 5.13
C ASN A 243 -10.68 -9.67 6.59
N MET A 244 -11.30 -8.82 7.41
CA MET A 244 -11.68 -9.17 8.79
C MET A 244 -12.64 -10.36 8.83
N ILE A 245 -13.68 -10.37 7.98
CA ILE A 245 -14.62 -11.49 7.87
C ILE A 245 -13.86 -12.79 7.54
N TRP A 246 -12.95 -12.73 6.56
CA TRP A 246 -12.15 -13.89 6.17
C TRP A 246 -11.23 -14.39 7.30
N GLN A 247 -10.61 -13.49 8.05
CA GLN A 247 -9.76 -13.85 9.19
C GLN A 247 -10.57 -14.49 10.32
N ILE A 248 -11.76 -13.96 10.62
CA ILE A 248 -12.69 -14.56 11.60
C ILE A 248 -13.08 -15.98 11.15
N TYR A 249 -13.45 -16.16 9.88
CA TYR A 249 -13.74 -17.49 9.33
C TYR A 249 -12.56 -18.46 9.49
N THR A 250 -11.35 -18.00 9.17
CA THR A 250 -10.13 -18.83 9.23
C THR A 250 -9.83 -19.26 10.66
N VAL A 251 -9.91 -18.34 11.62
CA VAL A 251 -9.70 -18.61 13.05
C VAL A 251 -10.77 -19.56 13.59
N SER A 252 -12.05 -19.30 13.30
CA SER A 252 -13.18 -20.09 13.81
C SER A 252 -13.23 -21.51 13.26
N THR A 253 -12.70 -21.74 12.05
CA THR A 253 -12.72 -23.05 11.38
C THR A 253 -11.36 -23.76 11.39
N ASN A 254 -10.41 -23.30 12.21
CA ASN A 254 -9.05 -23.82 12.20
C ASN A 254 -8.95 -25.27 12.74
N SER A 255 -9.85 -25.65 13.66
CA SER A 255 -9.91 -27.02 14.20
C SER A 255 -10.83 -27.95 13.40
N THR A 256 -11.49 -27.45 12.35
CA THR A 256 -12.42 -28.24 11.54
C THR A 256 -11.67 -28.98 10.44
N ILE A 257 -11.89 -30.30 10.34
CA ILE A 257 -11.36 -31.10 9.23
C ILE A 257 -12.08 -30.67 7.94
N LYS A 258 -11.32 -30.19 6.96
CA LYS A 258 -11.83 -29.69 5.68
C LYS A 258 -11.54 -30.70 4.58
N SER A 259 -12.48 -30.91 3.66
CA SER A 259 -12.24 -31.71 2.46
C SER A 259 -11.27 -31.00 1.50
N SER A 260 -10.64 -31.73 0.59
CA SER A 260 -9.75 -31.14 -0.43
C SER A 260 -10.46 -30.10 -1.29
N LEU A 261 -11.73 -30.34 -1.63
CA LEU A 261 -12.57 -29.38 -2.36
C LEU A 261 -12.82 -28.11 -1.54
N GLN A 262 -13.16 -28.24 -0.26
CA GLN A 262 -13.34 -27.08 0.64
C GLN A 262 -12.05 -26.29 0.81
N LEU A 263 -10.89 -26.97 0.85
CA LEU A 263 -9.60 -26.29 0.92
C LEU A 263 -9.30 -25.49 -0.36
N ALA A 264 -9.63 -26.04 -1.54
CA ALA A 264 -9.50 -25.34 -2.81
C ALA A 264 -10.42 -24.10 -2.88
N GLN A 265 -11.68 -24.23 -2.46
CA GLN A 265 -12.62 -23.12 -2.35
C GLN A 265 -12.13 -22.04 -1.39
N ASN A 266 -11.65 -22.44 -0.21
CA ASN A 266 -11.05 -21.53 0.77
C ASN A 266 -9.82 -20.81 0.21
N ASN A 267 -8.99 -21.50 -0.57
CA ASN A 267 -7.83 -20.88 -1.21
C ASN A 267 -8.26 -19.82 -2.24
N LEU A 268 -9.34 -20.08 -3.00
CA LEU A 268 -9.88 -19.09 -3.94
C LEU A 268 -10.41 -17.84 -3.21
N ILE A 269 -11.22 -18.02 -2.16
CA ILE A 269 -11.75 -16.89 -1.37
C ILE A 269 -10.61 -16.09 -0.73
N ASN A 270 -9.64 -16.78 -0.13
CA ASN A 270 -8.43 -16.15 0.41
C ASN A 270 -7.69 -15.34 -0.65
N THR A 271 -7.55 -15.88 -1.86
CA THR A 271 -6.88 -15.21 -2.99
C THR A 271 -7.58 -13.92 -3.36
N ILE A 272 -8.92 -13.93 -3.45
CA ILE A 272 -9.73 -12.74 -3.71
C ILE A 272 -9.53 -11.71 -2.59
N CYS A 273 -9.66 -12.10 -1.31
CA CYS A 273 -9.44 -11.20 -0.17
C CYS A 273 -8.02 -10.60 -0.16
N VAL A 274 -7.00 -11.41 -0.45
CA VAL A 274 -5.60 -10.97 -0.51
C VAL A 274 -5.36 -9.99 -1.65
N LEU A 275 -5.93 -10.22 -2.84
CA LEU A 275 -5.82 -9.29 -3.97
C LEU A 275 -6.54 -7.97 -3.70
N ILE A 276 -7.70 -8.01 -3.04
CA ILE A 276 -8.39 -6.79 -2.56
C ILE A 276 -7.48 -6.05 -1.57
N GLY A 277 -6.88 -6.76 -0.61
CA GLY A 277 -5.94 -6.16 0.35
C GLY A 277 -4.72 -5.53 -0.31
N PHE A 278 -4.14 -6.16 -1.34
CA PHE A 278 -3.05 -5.56 -2.11
C PHE A 278 -3.51 -4.35 -2.94
N SER A 279 -4.74 -4.37 -3.46
CA SER A 279 -5.31 -3.24 -4.20
C SER A 279 -5.37 -2.00 -3.32
N THR A 280 -5.71 -2.13 -2.02
CA THR A 280 -5.69 -1.04 -1.04
C THR A 280 -4.30 -0.39 -0.92
N GLN A 281 -3.22 -1.17 -1.08
CA GLN A 281 -1.85 -0.66 -1.04
C GLN A 281 -1.41 0.07 -2.32
N GLY A 282 -2.14 -0.12 -3.43
CA GLY A 282 -1.85 0.52 -4.72
C GLY A 282 -2.81 1.64 -5.11
N ILE A 283 -4.03 1.66 -4.56
CA ILE A 283 -5.09 2.58 -5.01
C ILE A 283 -4.94 4.02 -4.46
N THR A 284 -4.09 4.22 -3.45
CA THR A 284 -3.94 5.48 -2.71
C THR A 284 -3.73 6.69 -3.62
N PHE A 285 -2.88 6.58 -4.64
CA PHE A 285 -2.67 7.65 -5.63
C PHE A 285 -3.97 8.04 -6.37
N TYR A 286 -4.74 7.04 -6.80
CA TYR A 286 -5.97 7.26 -7.56
C TYR A 286 -7.04 7.91 -6.67
N ILE A 287 -7.12 7.49 -5.39
CA ILE A 287 -7.98 8.14 -4.40
C ILE A 287 -7.58 9.62 -4.25
N TYR A 288 -6.28 9.91 -4.11
CA TYR A 288 -5.80 11.28 -3.96
C TYR A 288 -6.06 12.15 -5.18
N LEU A 289 -5.94 11.57 -6.38
CA LEU A 289 -6.27 12.21 -7.64
C LEU A 289 -7.76 12.57 -7.70
N LEU A 290 -8.67 11.70 -7.23
CA LEU A 290 -10.10 12.00 -7.19
C LEU A 290 -10.44 13.02 -6.09
N ALA A 291 -9.86 12.88 -4.91
CA ALA A 291 -10.20 13.65 -3.72
C ALA A 291 -9.67 15.10 -3.73
N SER A 292 -8.50 15.36 -4.32
CA SER A 292 -7.84 16.67 -4.23
C SER A 292 -7.56 17.32 -5.58
N SER A 293 -8.15 18.49 -5.81
CA SER A 293 -7.93 19.27 -7.04
C SER A 293 -6.52 19.86 -7.13
N THR A 294 -5.90 20.23 -6.01
CA THR A 294 -4.49 20.67 -6.00
C THR A 294 -3.57 19.51 -6.32
N PHE A 295 -3.82 18.32 -5.76
CA PHE A 295 -3.04 17.14 -6.10
C PHE A 295 -3.11 16.85 -7.61
N ARG A 296 -4.31 16.92 -8.22
CA ARG A 296 -4.47 16.84 -9.68
C ARG A 296 -3.65 17.88 -10.43
N LYS A 297 -3.73 19.15 -10.05
CA LYS A 297 -2.97 20.24 -10.70
C LYS A 297 -1.48 20.00 -10.63
N ASN A 298 -0.97 19.59 -9.46
CA ASN A 298 0.44 19.30 -9.28
C ASN A 298 0.91 18.13 -10.14
N VAL A 299 0.13 17.05 -10.20
CA VAL A 299 0.43 15.90 -11.08
C VAL A 299 0.41 16.34 -12.56
N GLN A 300 -0.59 17.12 -12.98
CA GLN A 300 -0.66 17.67 -14.33
C GLN A 300 0.58 18.54 -14.64
N GLU A 301 0.97 19.43 -13.73
CA GLU A 301 2.17 20.27 -13.88
C GLU A 301 3.45 19.42 -13.96
N MET A 302 3.55 18.32 -13.21
CA MET A 302 4.70 17.40 -13.30
C MET A 302 4.85 16.84 -14.72
N PHE A 303 3.76 16.40 -15.34
CA PHE A 303 3.80 15.85 -16.70
C PHE A 303 3.95 16.95 -17.77
N LEU A 304 3.30 18.10 -17.60
CA LEU A 304 3.37 19.22 -18.55
C LEU A 304 4.73 19.94 -18.52
N ARG A 305 5.36 20.10 -17.36
CA ARG A 305 6.70 20.71 -17.24
C ARG A 305 7.78 19.78 -17.79
N SER A 306 7.61 18.46 -17.64
CA SER A 306 8.49 17.47 -18.27
C SER A 306 8.44 17.57 -19.80
N ARG A 307 7.27 17.86 -20.38
CA ARG A 307 7.14 18.15 -21.83
C ARG A 307 7.82 19.45 -22.25
N ARG A 308 7.73 20.52 -21.44
CA ARG A 308 8.43 21.79 -21.75
C ARG A 308 9.95 21.67 -21.72
N ILE A 309 10.52 20.92 -20.77
CA ILE A 309 11.97 20.69 -20.70
C ILE A 309 12.44 19.79 -21.86
N ALA A 310 11.66 18.76 -22.22
CA ALA A 310 11.97 17.92 -23.37
C ALA A 310 11.90 18.69 -24.71
N SER A 311 10.91 19.59 -24.84
CA SER A 311 10.78 20.49 -26.00
C SER A 311 11.95 21.47 -26.10
N SER A 312 12.33 22.12 -24.98
CA SER A 312 13.47 23.04 -24.94
C SER A 312 14.79 22.36 -25.30
N ARG A 313 15.04 21.14 -24.77
CA ARG A 313 16.25 20.37 -25.13
C ARG A 313 16.30 20.01 -26.62
N ASN A 314 15.16 19.71 -27.23
CA ASN A 314 15.11 19.43 -28.67
C ASN A 314 15.38 20.69 -29.51
N VAL A 315 14.91 21.87 -29.07
CA VAL A 315 15.22 23.14 -29.75
C VAL A 315 16.72 23.47 -29.65
N ASP A 316 17.33 23.29 -28.47
CA ASP A 316 18.76 23.53 -28.28
C ASP A 316 19.62 22.55 -29.12
N LEU A 317 19.24 21.26 -29.18
CA LEU A 317 19.92 20.26 -30.02
C LEU A 317 19.80 20.55 -31.52
N VAL A 318 18.65 21.04 -31.98
CA VAL A 318 18.46 21.47 -33.38
C VAL A 318 19.32 22.70 -33.69
N GLN A 319 19.37 23.69 -32.80
CA GLN A 319 20.24 24.86 -32.97
C GLN A 319 21.73 24.50 -33.03
N ILE A 320 22.20 23.59 -32.16
CA ILE A 320 23.59 23.10 -32.16
C ILE A 320 23.92 22.32 -33.44
N THR A 321 22.94 21.61 -34.01
CA THR A 321 23.11 20.87 -35.27
C THR A 321 23.19 21.83 -36.47
N ILE A 322 22.38 22.88 -36.50
CA ILE A 322 22.40 23.90 -37.56
C ILE A 322 23.70 24.72 -37.52
N THR A 323 24.17 25.13 -36.33
CA THR A 323 25.44 25.87 -36.22
C THR A 323 26.67 25.03 -36.63
N LYS A 324 26.61 23.70 -36.48
CA LYS A 324 27.68 22.82 -36.97
C LYS A 324 27.65 22.56 -38.48
N SER A 325 26.50 22.64 -39.15
CA SER A 325 26.46 22.55 -40.62
C SER A 325 26.92 23.83 -41.28
N ASP A 326 26.59 24.99 -40.70
CA ASP A 326 26.93 26.31 -41.25
C ASP A 326 28.45 26.60 -41.17
N GLN A 327 29.14 26.10 -40.14
CA GLN A 327 30.60 26.21 -40.03
C GLN A 327 31.39 25.26 -40.95
N ARG A 328 30.75 24.33 -41.68
CA ARG A 328 31.45 23.46 -42.65
C ARG A 328 31.49 24.03 -44.06
N GLU A 329 30.79 25.11 -44.37
CA GLU A 329 30.75 25.70 -45.72
C GLU A 329 31.65 26.94 -45.91
N THR A 330 32.30 27.45 -44.86
CA THR A 330 33.09 28.71 -44.93
C THR A 330 34.62 28.53 -44.99
N VAL A 331 35.13 27.33 -45.28
CA VAL A 331 36.59 27.11 -45.44
C VAL A 331 36.90 26.58 -46.84
N ARG A 332 36.89 27.48 -47.83
CA ARG A 332 37.66 27.32 -49.06
C ARG A 332 37.83 28.68 -49.74
N ILE A 333 39.01 28.86 -50.34
CA ILE A 333 39.48 29.99 -51.15
C ILE A 333 40.25 31.05 -50.35
N HIS A 334 41.53 30.76 -50.11
CA HIS A 334 42.62 31.65 -50.49
C HIS A 334 43.76 30.83 -51.09
#